data_AF-A0A5C3NQE2-F1
#
_entry.id   AF-A0A5C3NQE2-F1
#
_cell.length_a   1.000
_cell.length_b   1.000
_cell.length_c   1.000
_cell.angle_alpha   90.00
_cell.angle_beta   90.00
_cell.angle_gamma   90.00
#
_symmetry.space_group_name_H-M   'P 1'
#
loop_
_entity.id
_entity.type
_entity.pdbx_description
1 polymer ?
#
loop_
_entity_poly.entity_id
_entity_poly.type
_entity_poly.pdbx_seq_one_letter_code
_entity_poly.pdbx_strand_id
1 'polypeptide(L)'
;MISTIIPSLIKYFGALDNPWDDDQFAAIFSSLLKKVHPVRASSIVKGDKEWRYVSVVFVLRCVHTLTCLQARQGVYDWRSNFGKLAIRLVTKTAKALGSPTAISVWANNALARGGEATYSHPDVQHPKDARGALHTKLHIQLLASHYSVAEGAIIETSYPVGALSLANVAIRRAFTAFKSGTFIAQDGFTGNKYGDATMQTRKGSVKGLEGIPHRFDGLVAMAMAELPSFKRAEAENVEQAANDEDAYAAVDPPTSPPAADQY
;
A
#
# COMPACT_ATOMS: atom_id res chain seq x y z
N MET A 1 -2.35 -18.06 -13.75
CA MET A 1 -3.03 -18.54 -12.53
C MET A 1 -2.26 -18.27 -11.22
N ILE A 2 -0.92 -18.17 -11.19
CA ILE A 2 -0.17 -17.65 -10.01
C ILE A 2 -0.53 -16.19 -9.68
N SER A 3 -1.01 -15.45 -10.69
CA SER A 3 -1.48 -14.07 -10.57
C SER A 3 -2.57 -13.86 -9.50
N THR A 4 -3.25 -14.90 -9.03
CA THR A 4 -4.32 -14.78 -8.02
C THR A 4 -3.85 -15.08 -6.59
N ILE A 5 -2.66 -15.67 -6.40
CA ILE A 5 -2.16 -16.05 -5.07
C ILE A 5 -1.80 -14.81 -4.26
N ILE A 6 -1.00 -13.90 -4.83
CA ILE A 6 -0.59 -12.67 -4.14
C ILE A 6 -1.81 -11.79 -3.81
N PRO A 7 -2.74 -11.51 -4.74
CA PRO A 7 -3.98 -10.81 -4.41
C PRO A 7 -4.78 -11.47 -3.29
N SER A 8 -4.85 -12.81 -3.27
CA SER A 8 -5.54 -13.55 -2.20
C SER A 8 -4.84 -13.40 -0.85
N LEU A 9 -3.51 -13.45 -0.81
CA LEU A 9 -2.74 -13.19 0.41
C LEU A 9 -2.97 -11.76 0.89
N ILE A 10 -2.91 -10.78 -0.01
CA ILE A 10 -3.15 -9.37 0.34
C ILE A 10 -4.56 -9.17 0.88
N LYS A 11 -5.58 -9.77 0.25
CA LYS A 11 -6.97 -9.75 0.74
C LYS A 11 -7.06 -10.36 2.16
N TYR A 12 -6.39 -11.49 2.39
CA TYR A 12 -6.32 -12.15 3.71
C TYR A 12 -5.66 -11.26 4.78
N PHE A 13 -4.42 -10.82 4.54
CA PHE A 13 -3.68 -9.98 5.49
C PHE A 13 -4.34 -8.61 5.71
N GLY A 14 -5.01 -8.08 4.69
CA GLY A 14 -5.82 -6.86 4.80
C GLY A 14 -6.99 -7.01 5.77
N ALA A 15 -7.54 -8.21 5.95
CA ALA A 15 -8.65 -8.48 6.86
C ALA A 15 -8.22 -8.90 8.28
N LEU A 16 -6.92 -9.15 8.51
CA LEU A 16 -6.43 -9.51 9.85
C LEU A 16 -6.43 -8.30 10.79
N ASP A 17 -6.61 -8.58 12.08
CA ASP A 17 -6.44 -7.58 13.15
C ASP A 17 -5.02 -7.03 13.19
N ASN A 18 -4.03 -7.91 13.04
CA ASN A 18 -2.63 -7.55 12.89
C ASN A 18 -2.16 -7.90 11.48
N PRO A 19 -2.09 -6.93 10.55
CA PRO A 19 -1.64 -7.19 9.18
C PRO A 19 -0.13 -7.45 9.10
N TRP A 20 0.63 -7.33 10.20
CA TRP A 20 2.06 -7.64 10.29
C TRP A 20 2.36 -9.04 10.79
N ASP A 21 1.35 -9.75 11.29
CA ASP A 21 1.52 -11.13 11.76
C ASP A 21 1.75 -12.06 10.56
N ASP A 22 2.88 -12.75 10.54
CA ASP A 22 3.27 -13.68 9.48
C ASP A 22 3.16 -15.16 9.93
N ASP A 23 2.68 -15.44 11.14
CA ASP A 23 2.62 -16.79 11.72
C ASP A 23 1.75 -17.72 10.88
N GLN A 24 0.65 -17.19 10.33
CA GLN A 24 -0.29 -17.95 9.50
C GLN A 24 0.10 -18.01 8.02
N PHE A 25 1.17 -17.31 7.61
CA PHE A 25 1.54 -17.16 6.19
C PHE A 25 1.71 -18.52 5.50
N ALA A 26 2.47 -19.43 6.09
CA ALA A 26 2.78 -20.72 5.47
C ALA A 26 1.51 -21.59 5.30
N ALA A 27 0.59 -21.54 6.27
CA ALA A 27 -0.65 -22.30 6.25
C ALA A 27 -1.61 -21.77 5.17
N ILE A 28 -1.81 -20.45 5.11
CA ILE A 28 -2.70 -19.85 4.11
C ILE A 28 -2.13 -19.99 2.70
N PHE A 29 -0.83 -19.79 2.51
CA PHE A 29 -0.15 -19.96 1.22
C PHE A 29 -0.28 -21.39 0.70
N SER A 30 -0.05 -22.40 1.56
CA SER A 30 -0.21 -23.80 1.20
C SER A 30 -1.65 -24.14 0.83
N SER A 31 -2.63 -23.56 1.52
CA SER A 31 -4.05 -23.76 1.23
C SER A 31 -4.46 -23.14 -0.11
N LEU A 32 -3.96 -21.93 -0.41
CA LEU A 32 -4.16 -21.27 -1.69
C LEU A 32 -3.53 -22.04 -2.85
N LEU A 33 -2.29 -22.53 -2.68
CA LEU A 33 -1.61 -23.34 -3.69
C LEU A 33 -2.40 -24.60 -4.03
N LYS A 34 -2.89 -25.33 -3.01
CA LYS A 34 -3.73 -26.51 -3.23
C LYS A 34 -5.03 -26.17 -3.98
N LYS A 35 -5.64 -25.01 -3.68
CA LYS A 35 -6.85 -24.55 -4.35
C LYS A 35 -6.63 -24.21 -5.82
N VAL A 36 -5.51 -23.54 -6.15
CA VAL A 36 -5.18 -23.15 -7.54
C VAL A 36 -4.63 -24.33 -8.35
N HIS A 37 -3.94 -25.27 -7.71
CA HIS A 37 -3.29 -26.40 -8.37
C HIS A 37 -3.62 -27.75 -7.69
N PRO A 38 -4.89 -28.22 -7.74
CA PRO A 38 -5.32 -29.41 -7.03
C PRO A 38 -4.67 -30.71 -7.52
N VAL A 39 -4.38 -30.81 -8.83
CA VAL A 39 -3.88 -32.04 -9.47
C VAL A 39 -2.35 -32.16 -9.43
N ARG A 40 -1.63 -31.03 -9.37
CA ARG A 40 -0.16 -30.99 -9.47
C ARG A 40 0.55 -30.68 -8.16
N ALA A 41 -0.19 -30.53 -7.06
CA ALA A 41 0.39 -30.24 -5.75
C ALA A 41 1.46 -31.28 -5.33
N SER A 42 1.39 -32.51 -5.82
CA SER A 42 2.30 -33.61 -5.47
C SER A 42 3.31 -34.00 -6.57
N SER A 43 3.34 -33.36 -7.74
CA SER A 43 4.03 -33.90 -8.94
C SER A 43 4.95 -32.94 -9.69
N ILE A 44 5.19 -31.74 -9.18
CA ILE A 44 6.04 -30.74 -9.83
C ILE A 44 7.51 -31.10 -9.52
N VAL A 45 8.41 -31.05 -10.50
CA VAL A 45 9.81 -31.51 -10.38
C VAL A 45 10.83 -30.46 -10.83
N LYS A 46 12.06 -30.57 -10.31
CA LYS A 46 13.16 -29.62 -10.55
C LYS A 46 13.56 -29.59 -12.03
N GLY A 47 13.04 -28.61 -12.77
CA GLY A 47 13.30 -28.41 -14.19
C GLY A 47 12.15 -27.78 -14.97
N ASP A 48 10.92 -27.86 -14.46
CA ASP A 48 9.74 -27.28 -15.12
C ASP A 48 9.78 -25.74 -15.09
N LYS A 49 9.21 -25.05 -16.09
CA LYS A 49 9.04 -23.58 -16.02
C LYS A 49 8.24 -23.18 -14.79
N GLU A 50 7.27 -24.02 -14.42
CA GLU A 50 6.39 -23.97 -13.27
C GLU A 50 7.09 -24.38 -11.96
N TRP A 51 8.26 -25.03 -12.00
CA TRP A 51 9.05 -25.39 -10.80
C TRP A 51 9.53 -24.15 -10.05
N ARG A 52 9.89 -23.08 -10.77
CA ARG A 52 10.16 -21.77 -10.17
C ARG A 52 8.95 -21.23 -9.39
N TYR A 53 7.76 -21.75 -9.69
CA TYR A 53 6.47 -21.25 -9.22
C TYR A 53 5.73 -22.17 -8.23
N VAL A 54 6.13 -23.44 -8.06
CA VAL A 54 5.38 -24.41 -7.24
C VAL A 54 6.29 -25.44 -6.53
N SER A 55 7.55 -25.13 -6.23
CA SER A 55 8.31 -26.02 -5.33
C SER A 55 7.66 -26.03 -3.93
N VAL A 56 6.73 -26.93 -3.70
CA VAL A 56 6.20 -27.37 -2.42
C VAL A 56 5.81 -28.83 -2.67
N VAL A 57 6.01 -29.67 -1.66
CA VAL A 57 5.71 -31.12 -1.62
C VAL A 57 6.89 -32.01 -2.01
N PHE A 58 8.02 -31.82 -1.33
CA PHE A 58 8.47 -32.82 -0.34
C PHE A 58 9.59 -32.21 0.50
N VAL A 59 9.65 -32.61 1.78
CA VAL A 59 10.56 -32.16 2.84
C VAL A 59 10.13 -30.88 3.58
N LEU A 60 9.19 -31.05 4.52
CA LEU A 60 9.28 -30.73 5.96
C LEU A 60 9.89 -29.40 6.48
N ARG A 61 10.29 -28.43 5.66
CA ARG A 61 10.72 -27.10 6.09
C ARG A 61 10.37 -26.07 4.99
N CYS A 62 9.27 -25.34 5.17
CA CYS A 62 8.80 -24.25 4.31
C CYS A 62 9.74 -23.02 4.23
N VAL A 63 11.04 -23.17 4.47
CA VAL A 63 11.95 -22.04 4.65
C VAL A 63 12.60 -21.57 3.34
N HIS A 64 12.55 -22.33 2.24
CA HIS A 64 13.45 -22.06 1.10
C HIS A 64 12.89 -22.33 -0.31
N THR A 65 11.61 -22.06 -0.56
CA THR A 65 11.07 -22.17 -1.93
C THR A 65 10.86 -20.77 -2.52
N LEU A 66 11.38 -20.54 -3.74
CA LEU A 66 11.43 -19.22 -4.39
C LEU A 66 10.06 -18.52 -4.40
N THR A 67 8.98 -19.28 -4.48
CA THR A 67 7.61 -18.73 -4.48
C THR A 67 7.10 -18.30 -3.13
N CYS A 68 7.46 -18.99 -2.06
CA CYS A 68 7.16 -18.53 -0.72
C CYS A 68 7.87 -17.18 -0.48
N LEU A 69 9.11 -17.04 -0.94
CA LEU A 69 9.86 -15.78 -0.86
C LEU A 69 9.22 -14.67 -1.71
N GLN A 70 8.84 -14.94 -2.96
CA GLN A 70 8.14 -13.97 -3.81
C GLN A 70 6.78 -13.55 -3.25
N ALA A 71 6.00 -14.49 -2.71
CA ALA A 71 4.71 -14.20 -2.11
C ALA A 71 4.86 -13.38 -0.83
N ARG A 72 5.85 -13.69 0.02
CA ARG A 72 6.20 -12.87 1.20
C ARG A 72 6.64 -11.47 0.79
N GLN A 73 7.49 -11.37 -0.23
CA GLN A 73 7.93 -10.10 -0.77
C GLN A 73 6.74 -9.28 -1.27
N GLY A 74 5.79 -9.89 -1.99
CA GLY A 74 4.57 -9.22 -2.44
C GLY A 74 3.73 -8.64 -1.29
N VAL A 75 3.58 -9.38 -0.19
CA VAL A 75 2.89 -8.87 1.02
C VAL A 75 3.69 -7.76 1.70
N TYR A 76 5.03 -7.89 1.76
CA TYR A 76 5.91 -6.84 2.30
C TYR A 76 5.84 -5.55 1.47
N ASP A 77 5.90 -5.66 0.14
CA ASP A 77 5.81 -4.55 -0.79
C ASP A 77 4.44 -3.87 -0.69
N TRP A 78 3.37 -4.66 -0.57
CA TRP A 78 2.03 -4.14 -0.29
C TRP A 78 1.98 -3.30 0.99
N ARG A 79 2.50 -3.81 2.11
CA ARG A 79 2.58 -3.06 3.39
C ARG A 79 3.38 -1.77 3.22
N SER A 80 4.56 -1.85 2.60
CA SER A 80 5.46 -0.71 2.35
C SER A 80 4.82 0.35 1.45
N ASN A 81 4.03 -0.07 0.45
CA ASN A 81 3.37 0.82 -0.49
C ASN A 81 2.31 1.71 0.16
N PHE A 82 1.67 1.32 1.27
CA PHE A 82 0.84 2.26 2.05
C PHE A 82 1.66 3.47 2.51
N GLY A 83 2.85 3.23 3.07
CA GLY A 83 3.73 4.28 3.54
C GLY A 83 4.20 5.21 2.42
N LYS A 84 4.57 4.64 1.27
CA LYS A 84 5.00 5.40 0.08
C LYS A 84 3.85 6.23 -0.50
N LEU A 85 2.68 5.61 -0.68
CA LEU A 85 1.49 6.24 -1.24
C LEU A 85 1.01 7.38 -0.34
N ALA A 86 0.95 7.18 0.97
CA ALA A 86 0.55 8.22 1.92
C ALA A 86 1.50 9.44 1.85
N ILE A 87 2.82 9.21 1.84
CA ILE A 87 3.80 10.29 1.66
C ILE A 87 3.55 11.02 0.34
N ARG A 88 3.37 10.30 -0.77
CA ARG A 88 3.15 10.90 -2.09
C ARG A 88 1.91 11.80 -2.10
N LEU A 89 0.80 11.32 -1.54
CA LEU A 89 -0.46 12.07 -1.47
C LEU A 89 -0.33 13.33 -0.58
N VAL A 90 0.27 13.20 0.60
CA VAL A 90 0.49 14.36 1.50
C VAL A 90 1.48 15.35 0.88
N THR A 91 2.51 14.87 0.18
CA THR A 91 3.49 15.72 -0.51
C THR A 91 2.81 16.56 -1.59
N LYS A 92 1.87 15.98 -2.34
CA LYS A 92 1.11 16.71 -3.36
C LYS A 92 0.34 17.89 -2.75
N THR A 93 -0.33 17.67 -1.62
CA THR A 93 -1.04 18.74 -0.89
C THR A 93 -0.06 19.75 -0.29
N ALA A 94 1.04 19.30 0.31
CA ALA A 94 2.07 20.17 0.88
C ALA A 94 2.66 21.13 -0.16
N LYS A 95 2.97 20.62 -1.36
CA LYS A 95 3.47 21.44 -2.48
C LYS A 95 2.47 22.53 -2.89
N ALA A 96 1.17 22.26 -2.84
CA ALA A 96 0.13 23.23 -3.17
C ALA A 96 0.01 24.38 -2.14
N LEU A 97 0.46 24.17 -0.89
CA LEU A 97 0.45 25.22 0.14
C LEU A 97 1.58 26.26 -0.04
N GLY A 98 2.62 25.93 -0.80
CA GLY A 98 3.66 26.86 -1.26
C GLY A 98 4.67 27.37 -0.22
N SER A 99 4.33 27.45 1.07
CA SER A 99 5.24 27.98 2.11
C SER A 99 5.52 26.97 3.24
N PRO A 100 6.78 26.88 3.73
CA PRO A 100 7.12 26.00 4.85
C PRO A 100 6.28 26.25 6.11
N THR A 101 6.00 27.52 6.42
CA THR A 101 5.16 27.87 7.58
C THR A 101 3.74 27.37 7.42
N ALA A 102 3.11 27.54 6.25
CA ALA A 102 1.77 27.01 6.00
C ALA A 102 1.74 25.48 6.07
N ILE A 103 2.75 24.82 5.50
CA ILE A 103 2.89 23.36 5.56
C ILE A 103 3.03 22.87 7.00
N SER A 104 3.86 23.54 7.81
CA SER A 104 4.05 23.18 9.22
C SER A 104 2.76 23.32 10.02
N VAL A 105 2.07 24.45 9.89
CA VAL A 105 0.79 24.70 10.59
C VAL A 105 -0.25 23.66 10.16
N TRP A 106 -0.38 23.42 8.86
CA TRP A 106 -1.30 22.42 8.31
C TRP A 106 -0.99 21.01 8.83
N ALA A 107 0.27 20.57 8.77
CA ALA A 107 0.66 19.23 9.22
C ALA A 107 0.45 19.03 10.73
N ASN A 108 0.71 20.05 11.54
CA ASN A 108 0.45 19.99 12.99
C ASN A 108 -1.05 19.94 13.28
N ASN A 109 -1.87 20.75 12.60
CA ASN A 109 -3.33 20.72 12.72
C ASN A 109 -3.92 19.39 12.25
N ALA A 110 -3.39 18.82 11.18
CA ALA A 110 -3.80 17.52 10.66
C ALA A 110 -3.58 16.39 11.69
N LEU A 111 -2.46 16.42 12.42
CA LEU A 111 -2.10 15.42 13.42
C LEU A 111 -2.80 15.60 14.77
N ALA A 112 -3.31 16.81 15.04
CA ALA A 112 -4.00 17.17 16.26
C ALA A 112 -5.28 16.34 16.46
N ARG A 113 -5.82 16.39 17.67
CA ARG A 113 -7.12 15.77 17.97
C ARG A 113 -8.20 16.48 17.12
N GLY A 114 -9.02 15.72 16.42
CA GLY A 114 -10.02 16.27 15.50
C GLY A 114 -9.46 16.69 14.13
N GLY A 115 -8.16 16.48 13.88
CA GLY A 115 -7.49 16.87 12.63
C GLY A 115 -7.77 15.97 11.42
N GLU A 116 -7.41 16.48 10.25
CA GLU A 116 -7.68 15.86 8.94
C GLU A 116 -6.91 14.56 8.68
N ALA A 117 -5.86 14.26 9.47
CA ALA A 117 -5.20 12.96 9.38
C ALA A 117 -6.16 11.82 9.78
N THR A 118 -7.25 12.13 10.48
CA THR A 118 -8.25 11.15 10.93
C THR A 118 -9.67 11.48 10.47
N TYR A 119 -10.07 12.75 10.41
CA TYR A 119 -11.47 13.15 10.17
C TYR A 119 -11.66 13.81 8.81
N SER A 120 -12.73 13.47 8.08
CA SER A 120 -13.02 14.10 6.78
C SER A 120 -13.54 15.53 6.91
N HIS A 121 -14.18 15.82 8.05
CA HIS A 121 -14.58 17.16 8.45
C HIS A 121 -13.84 17.47 9.76
N PRO A 122 -12.61 18.00 9.67
CA PRO A 122 -11.78 18.23 10.84
C PRO A 122 -12.28 19.44 11.64
N ASP A 123 -12.17 19.33 12.96
CA ASP A 123 -12.35 20.45 13.89
C ASP A 123 -11.32 20.33 15.01
N VAL A 124 -10.26 21.12 14.91
CA VAL A 124 -9.15 21.11 15.89
C VAL A 124 -9.49 21.94 17.14
N GLN A 125 -10.42 22.91 17.02
CA GLN A 125 -10.83 23.76 18.14
C GLN A 125 -11.82 23.02 19.04
N HIS A 126 -12.76 22.28 18.44
CA HIS A 126 -13.73 21.44 19.13
C HIS A 126 -13.62 19.99 18.63
N PRO A 127 -12.63 19.20 19.09
CA PRO A 127 -12.40 17.85 18.57
C PRO A 127 -13.54 16.85 18.75
N LYS A 128 -14.52 17.17 19.60
CA LYS A 128 -15.76 16.37 19.76
C LYS A 128 -16.73 16.58 18.59
N ASP A 129 -16.60 17.68 17.86
CA ASP A 129 -17.45 18.06 16.75
C ASP A 129 -16.90 17.64 15.39
N ALA A 130 -15.65 17.18 15.33
CA ALA A 130 -15.07 16.55 14.15
C ALA A 130 -15.93 15.35 13.67
N ARG A 131 -16.08 15.19 12.36
CA ARG A 131 -16.93 14.14 11.74
C ARG A 131 -16.19 13.36 10.65
N GLY A 132 -16.71 12.16 10.35
CA GLY A 132 -16.17 11.31 9.29
C GLY A 132 -14.80 10.73 9.60
N ALA A 133 -14.60 10.24 10.83
CA ALA A 133 -13.40 9.49 11.20
C ALA A 133 -13.13 8.35 10.20
N LEU A 134 -11.89 8.23 9.73
CA LEU A 134 -11.41 7.26 8.74
C LEU A 134 -12.06 7.37 7.34
N HIS A 135 -12.85 8.41 7.08
CA HIS A 135 -13.51 8.65 5.77
C HIS A 135 -12.85 9.79 5.00
N THR A 136 -11.59 10.09 5.30
CA THR A 136 -10.85 11.14 4.59
C THR A 136 -10.50 10.68 3.18
N LYS A 137 -10.28 11.63 2.26
CA LYS A 137 -9.84 11.32 0.89
C LYS A 137 -8.59 10.42 0.87
N LEU A 138 -7.67 10.64 1.82
CA LEU A 138 -6.46 9.82 1.95
C LEU A 138 -6.78 8.36 2.32
N HIS A 139 -7.71 8.12 3.26
CA HIS A 139 -8.13 6.76 3.62
C HIS A 139 -8.78 6.05 2.43
N ILE A 140 -9.66 6.75 1.72
CA ILE A 140 -10.36 6.24 0.53
C ILE A 140 -9.34 5.85 -0.55
N GLN A 141 -8.35 6.70 -0.83
CA GLN A 141 -7.33 6.42 -1.84
C GLN A 141 -6.38 5.28 -1.44
N LEU A 142 -6.01 5.17 -0.17
CA LEU A 142 -5.18 4.05 0.31
C LEU A 142 -5.96 2.72 0.29
N LEU A 143 -7.26 2.73 0.60
CA LEU A 143 -8.11 1.55 0.45
C LEU A 143 -8.35 1.20 -1.02
N ALA A 144 -8.53 2.18 -1.91
CA ALA A 144 -8.60 1.95 -3.35
C ALA A 144 -7.32 1.26 -3.85
N SER A 145 -6.14 1.69 -3.38
CA SER A 145 -4.88 1.01 -3.65
C SER A 145 -4.88 -0.45 -3.17
N HIS A 146 -5.37 -0.73 -1.96
CA HIS A 146 -5.52 -2.09 -1.45
C HIS A 146 -6.43 -2.94 -2.34
N TYR A 147 -7.61 -2.43 -2.72
CA TYR A 147 -8.53 -3.16 -3.60
C TYR A 147 -7.95 -3.38 -4.99
N SER A 148 -7.17 -2.44 -5.52
CA SER A 148 -6.49 -2.61 -6.80
C SER A 148 -5.51 -3.78 -6.79
N VAL A 149 -4.75 -3.97 -5.71
CA VAL A 149 -3.77 -5.07 -5.61
C VAL A 149 -4.40 -6.39 -5.16
N ALA A 150 -5.57 -6.33 -4.52
CA ALA A 150 -6.37 -7.50 -4.12
C ALA A 150 -7.30 -7.99 -5.24
N GLU A 151 -7.36 -7.29 -6.38
CA GLU A 151 -8.18 -7.67 -7.52
C GLU A 151 -7.78 -9.07 -8.05
N GLY A 152 -8.78 -9.92 -8.29
CA GLY A 152 -8.56 -11.31 -8.69
C GLY A 152 -8.25 -12.27 -7.54
N ALA A 153 -8.35 -11.83 -6.29
CA ALA A 153 -8.32 -12.72 -5.13
C ALA A 153 -9.44 -13.78 -5.20
N ILE A 154 -9.13 -15.01 -4.80
CA ILE A 154 -10.04 -16.17 -4.85
C ILE A 154 -10.54 -16.61 -3.47
N ILE A 155 -10.36 -15.76 -2.48
CA ILE A 155 -10.84 -15.96 -1.12
C ILE A 155 -11.85 -14.89 -0.76
N GLU A 156 -12.79 -15.23 0.11
CA GLU A 156 -13.64 -14.25 0.78
C GLU A 156 -13.11 -13.97 2.18
N THR A 157 -13.19 -12.71 2.57
CA THR A 157 -12.70 -12.20 3.85
C THR A 157 -13.70 -11.20 4.40
N SER A 158 -13.57 -10.88 5.68
CA SER A 158 -14.29 -9.75 6.30
C SER A 158 -13.78 -8.41 5.78
N TYR A 159 -14.28 -7.32 6.38
CA TYR A 159 -13.78 -5.97 6.13
C TYR A 159 -12.25 -5.88 6.24
N PRO A 160 -11.60 -5.03 5.42
CA PRO A 160 -10.15 -4.89 5.40
C PRO A 160 -9.64 -4.05 6.60
N VAL A 161 -9.93 -4.49 7.82
CA VAL A 161 -9.60 -3.78 9.07
C VAL A 161 -8.10 -3.60 9.28
N GLY A 162 -7.30 -4.57 8.87
CA GLY A 162 -5.84 -4.49 8.88
C GLY A 162 -5.32 -3.47 7.87
N ALA A 163 -5.84 -3.50 6.64
CA ALA A 163 -5.49 -2.53 5.60
C ALA A 163 -5.85 -1.09 6.01
N LEU A 164 -7.04 -0.90 6.59
CA LEU A 164 -7.46 0.41 7.10
C LEU A 164 -6.59 0.88 8.28
N SER A 165 -6.15 -0.05 9.13
CA SER A 165 -5.22 0.26 10.23
C SER A 165 -3.87 0.71 9.70
N LEU A 166 -3.33 0.02 8.69
CA LEU A 166 -2.10 0.44 7.99
C LEU A 166 -2.26 1.82 7.34
N ALA A 167 -3.38 2.06 6.66
CA ALA A 167 -3.67 3.33 6.02
C ALA A 167 -3.61 4.50 7.00
N ASN A 168 -4.30 4.40 8.14
CA ASN A 168 -4.30 5.47 9.14
C ASN A 168 -2.90 5.72 9.72
N VAL A 169 -2.11 4.68 10.01
CA VAL A 169 -0.72 4.84 10.47
C VAL A 169 0.16 5.47 9.39
N ALA A 170 0.02 5.03 8.13
CA ALA A 170 0.75 5.59 7.00
C ALA A 170 0.43 7.08 6.78
N ILE A 171 -0.84 7.49 6.89
CA ILE A 171 -1.28 8.88 6.81
C ILE A 171 -0.62 9.71 7.93
N ARG A 172 -0.72 9.25 9.19
CA ARG A 172 -0.12 9.97 10.32
C ARG A 172 1.40 10.06 10.21
N ARG A 173 2.07 9.02 9.70
CA ARG A 173 3.50 9.04 9.38
C ARG A 173 3.82 10.08 8.31
N ALA A 174 3.01 10.13 7.24
CA ALA A 174 3.20 11.08 6.15
C ALA A 174 3.07 12.54 6.65
N PHE A 175 2.06 12.86 7.45
CA PHE A 175 1.96 14.19 8.07
C PHE A 175 3.12 14.49 9.04
N THR A 176 3.57 13.49 9.79
CA THR A 176 4.74 13.64 10.69
C THR A 176 5.97 14.11 9.92
N ALA A 177 6.17 13.61 8.70
CA ALA A 177 7.28 13.99 7.82
C ALA A 177 7.27 15.48 7.42
N PHE A 178 6.14 16.19 7.58
CA PHE A 178 5.99 17.60 7.18
C PHE A 178 5.82 18.56 8.37
N LYS A 179 5.96 18.09 9.63
CA LYS A 179 5.73 18.93 10.82
C LYS A 179 6.61 20.17 10.90
N SER A 180 7.83 20.12 10.37
CA SER A 180 8.76 21.26 10.33
C SER A 180 8.49 22.24 9.18
N GLY A 181 7.52 21.94 8.31
CA GLY A 181 7.27 22.72 7.09
C GLY A 181 8.08 22.25 5.87
N THR A 182 9.06 21.37 6.08
CA THR A 182 9.85 20.71 5.05
C THR A 182 9.72 19.20 5.19
N PHE A 183 9.94 18.47 4.10
CA PHE A 183 9.93 17.01 4.15
C PHE A 183 11.16 16.50 4.91
N ILE A 184 10.92 15.77 6.01
CA ILE A 184 11.93 15.03 6.74
C ILE A 184 11.67 13.54 6.53
N ALA A 185 12.62 12.86 5.90
CA ALA A 185 12.55 11.43 5.67
C ALA A 185 12.31 10.68 6.99
N GLN A 186 11.30 9.82 6.98
CA GLN A 186 10.97 8.97 8.12
C GLN A 186 11.58 7.58 7.91
N ASP A 187 11.80 6.85 9.01
CA ASP A 187 12.25 5.47 8.96
C ASP A 187 11.39 4.56 8.06
N GLY A 188 11.95 3.42 7.64
CA GLY A 188 11.25 2.43 6.82
C GLY A 188 9.92 1.98 7.42
N PHE A 189 8.89 1.83 6.59
CA PHE A 189 7.55 1.43 7.00
C PHE A 189 7.48 -0.08 7.24
N THR A 190 7.95 -0.52 8.41
CA THR A 190 8.07 -1.93 8.80
C THR A 190 7.29 -2.26 10.06
N GLY A 191 6.97 -3.55 10.25
CA GLY A 191 6.24 -4.04 11.43
C GLY A 191 6.96 -3.73 12.75
N ASN A 192 8.29 -3.81 12.79
CA ASN A 192 9.06 -3.51 14.00
C ASN A 192 8.92 -2.05 14.47
N LYS A 193 8.63 -1.11 13.55
CA LYS A 193 8.48 0.31 13.90
C LYS A 193 7.04 0.76 14.01
N TYR A 194 6.14 0.18 13.21
CA TYR A 194 4.76 0.64 13.08
C TYR A 194 3.71 -0.40 13.49
N GLY A 195 4.13 -1.60 13.91
CA GLY A 195 3.25 -2.67 14.37
C GLY A 195 2.37 -2.25 15.54
N ASP A 196 2.97 -1.69 16.59
CA ASP A 196 2.23 -1.23 17.78
C ASP A 196 1.23 -0.12 17.45
N ALA A 197 1.63 0.87 16.64
CA ALA A 197 0.75 1.94 16.18
C ALA A 197 -0.41 1.42 15.32
N THR A 198 -0.14 0.38 14.52
CA THR A 198 -1.17 -0.31 13.71
C THR A 198 -2.17 -1.01 14.63
N MET A 199 -1.70 -1.72 15.65
CA MET A 199 -2.55 -2.38 16.64
C MET A 199 -3.36 -1.40 17.49
N GLN A 200 -2.77 -0.26 17.86
CA GLN A 200 -3.47 0.79 18.60
C GLN A 200 -4.61 1.38 17.75
N THR A 201 -4.35 1.62 16.46
CA THR A 201 -5.38 2.06 15.50
C THR A 201 -6.48 1.00 15.34
N ARG A 202 -6.10 -0.28 15.19
CA ARG A 202 -7.04 -1.40 15.08
C ARG A 202 -8.01 -1.46 16.25
N LYS A 203 -7.47 -1.40 17.48
CA LYS A 203 -8.23 -1.47 18.75
C LYS A 203 -9.06 -0.22 19.02
N GLY A 204 -8.65 0.93 18.48
CA GLY A 204 -9.31 2.22 18.65
C GLY A 204 -10.29 2.54 17.52
N SER A 205 -9.88 3.43 16.63
CA SER A 205 -10.75 4.02 15.60
C SER A 205 -11.34 2.99 14.64
N VAL A 206 -10.58 1.96 14.25
CA VAL A 206 -11.05 0.93 13.31
C VAL A 206 -12.08 0.02 13.95
N LYS A 207 -11.85 -0.47 15.19
CA LYS A 207 -12.86 -1.22 15.95
C LYS A 207 -14.13 -0.39 16.19
N GLY A 208 -13.98 0.90 16.45
CA GLY A 208 -15.11 1.82 16.58
C GLY A 208 -15.93 1.93 15.30
N LEU A 209 -15.29 1.94 14.12
CA LEU A 209 -15.98 1.95 12.83
C LEU A 209 -16.61 0.59 12.50
N GLU A 210 -15.90 -0.51 12.77
CA GLU A 210 -16.39 -1.89 12.58
C GLU A 210 -17.66 -2.17 13.38
N GLY A 211 -17.81 -1.58 14.57
CA GLY A 211 -19.04 -1.63 15.36
C GLY A 211 -20.24 -0.90 14.73
N ILE A 212 -20.06 -0.22 13.59
CA ILE A 212 -21.10 0.51 12.86
C ILE A 212 -21.09 0.07 11.37
N PRO A 213 -21.63 -1.12 11.03
CA PRO A 213 -21.43 -1.76 9.73
C PRO A 213 -21.78 -0.88 8.52
N HIS A 214 -22.93 -0.19 8.54
CA HIS A 214 -23.37 0.67 7.44
C HIS A 214 -22.37 1.80 7.11
N ARG A 215 -21.59 2.28 8.09
CA ARG A 215 -20.54 3.26 7.85
C ARG A 215 -19.31 2.61 7.23
N PHE A 216 -18.95 1.41 7.67
CA PHE A 216 -17.86 0.65 7.06
C PHE A 216 -18.21 0.31 5.60
N ASP A 217 -19.43 -0.15 5.34
CA ASP A 217 -19.95 -0.41 3.99
C ASP A 217 -19.86 0.85 3.12
N GLY A 218 -20.24 2.01 3.66
CA GLY A 218 -20.10 3.29 2.97
C GLY A 218 -18.64 3.62 2.62
N LEU A 219 -17.70 3.38 3.53
CA LEU A 219 -16.26 3.54 3.27
C LEU A 219 -15.76 2.61 2.16
N VAL A 220 -16.16 1.34 2.20
CA VAL A 220 -15.81 0.34 1.18
C VAL A 220 -16.37 0.74 -0.18
N ALA A 221 -17.64 1.14 -0.24
CA ALA A 221 -18.29 1.60 -1.46
C ALA A 221 -17.56 2.81 -2.07
N MET A 222 -17.16 3.78 -1.25
CA MET A 222 -16.39 4.94 -1.71
C MET A 222 -15.00 4.55 -2.24
N ALA A 223 -14.29 3.64 -1.55
CA ALA A 223 -12.97 3.17 -2.00
C ALA A 223 -13.07 2.40 -3.33
N MET A 224 -14.09 1.56 -3.50
CA MET A 224 -14.35 0.84 -4.74
C MET A 224 -14.75 1.79 -5.89
N ALA A 225 -15.51 2.85 -5.59
CA ALA A 225 -15.87 3.88 -6.58
C ALA A 225 -14.64 4.72 -7.01
N GLU A 226 -13.67 4.93 -6.13
CA GLU A 226 -12.42 5.65 -6.43
C GLU A 226 -11.43 4.79 -7.26
N LEU A 227 -11.59 3.47 -7.27
CA LEU A 227 -10.66 2.52 -7.88
C LEU A 227 -10.32 2.82 -9.36
N PRO A 228 -11.28 3.12 -10.27
CA PRO A 228 -10.95 3.44 -11.66
C PRO A 228 -10.10 4.71 -11.79
N SER A 229 -10.38 5.74 -10.99
CA SER A 229 -9.59 6.97 -10.97
C SER A 229 -8.19 6.75 -10.39
N PHE A 230 -8.08 5.92 -9.35
CA PHE A 230 -6.80 5.50 -8.79
C PHE A 230 -5.94 4.77 -9.84
N LYS A 231 -6.50 3.78 -10.56
CA LYS A 231 -5.78 3.03 -11.59
C LYS A 231 -5.28 3.91 -12.74
N ARG A 232 -6.09 4.88 -13.19
CA ARG A 232 -5.67 5.85 -14.21
C ARG A 232 -4.50 6.70 -13.73
N ALA A 233 -4.59 7.25 -12.51
CA ALA A 233 -3.49 8.03 -11.95
C ALA A 233 -2.20 7.22 -11.78
N GLU A 234 -2.29 5.94 -11.42
CA GLU A 234 -1.12 5.05 -11.38
C GLU A 234 -0.51 4.80 -12.77
N ALA A 235 -1.34 4.58 -13.78
CA ALA A 235 -0.87 4.39 -15.16
C ALA A 235 -0.15 5.64 -15.69
N GLU A 236 -0.71 6.83 -15.46
CA GLU A 236 -0.09 8.11 -15.82
C GLU A 236 1.27 8.31 -15.13
N ASN A 237 1.39 7.94 -13.85
CA ASN A 237 2.67 8.03 -13.13
C ASN A 237 3.72 7.07 -13.69
N VAL A 238 3.33 5.86 -14.10
CA VAL A 238 4.24 4.88 -14.72
C VAL A 238 4.71 5.37 -16.08
N GLU A 239 3.81 5.95 -16.88
CA GLU A 239 4.15 6.53 -18.18
C GLU A 239 5.11 7.72 -18.04
N GLN A 240 4.87 8.62 -17.08
CA GLN A 240 5.79 9.71 -16.77
C GLN A 240 7.18 9.22 -16.36
N ALA A 241 7.25 8.17 -15.52
CA ALA A 241 8.52 7.59 -15.12
C ALA A 241 9.28 6.91 -16.28
N ALA A 242 8.56 6.30 -17.23
CA ALA A 242 9.16 5.72 -18.43
C ALA A 242 9.71 6.79 -19.37
N ASN A 243 8.99 7.91 -19.53
CA ASN A 243 9.47 9.05 -20.32
C ASN A 243 10.71 9.73 -19.71
N ASP A 244 10.89 9.66 -18.38
CA ASP A 244 12.13 10.10 -17.72
C ASP A 244 13.32 9.16 -18.03
N GLU A 245 13.10 7.87 -18.32
CA GLU A 245 14.17 6.97 -18.78
C GLU A 245 14.68 7.36 -20.18
N ASP A 246 13.81 7.85 -21.07
CA ASP A 246 14.21 8.37 -22.38
C ASP A 246 15.14 9.58 -22.26
N ALA A 247 15.05 10.35 -21.16
CA ALA A 247 15.99 11.44 -20.88
C ALA A 247 17.43 10.92 -20.63
N TYR A 248 17.57 9.71 -20.10
CA TYR A 248 18.87 9.04 -19.94
C TYR A 248 19.35 8.35 -21.22
N ALA A 249 18.46 8.14 -22.19
CA ALA A 249 18.79 7.62 -23.52
C ALA A 249 19.05 8.72 -24.57
N ALA A 250 18.97 10.00 -24.18
CA ALA A 250 19.27 11.12 -25.05
C ALA A 250 20.76 11.13 -25.44
N VAL A 251 21.06 10.77 -26.69
CA VAL A 251 22.39 10.90 -27.30
C VAL A 251 22.35 12.10 -28.23
N ASP A 252 23.36 12.96 -28.17
CA ASP A 252 23.52 14.04 -29.14
C ASP A 252 23.50 13.47 -30.57
N PRO A 253 22.77 14.07 -31.52
CA PRO A 253 22.87 13.67 -32.91
C PRO A 253 24.34 13.81 -33.34
N PRO A 254 24.88 12.86 -34.13
CA PRO A 254 26.28 12.89 -34.52
C PRO A 254 26.61 14.23 -35.17
N THR A 255 27.46 15.01 -34.51
CA THR A 255 28.04 16.21 -35.10
C THR A 255 28.96 15.74 -36.22
N SER A 256 28.68 16.20 -37.44
CA SER A 256 29.57 15.92 -38.58
C SER A 256 30.95 16.46 -38.24
N PRO A 257 32.04 15.70 -38.47
CA PRO A 257 33.38 16.20 -38.23
C PRO A 257 33.61 17.48 -39.05
N PRO A 258 34.38 18.46 -38.53
CA PRO A 258 34.71 19.64 -39.29
C PRO A 258 35.36 19.23 -40.61
N ALA A 259 34.89 19.83 -41.72
CA ALA A 259 35.42 19.57 -43.05
C ALA A 259 36.94 19.75 -43.05
N ALA A 260 37.66 18.82 -43.69
CA ALA A 260 39.12 18.73 -43.70
C ALA A 260 39.84 19.90 -44.41
N ASP A 261 39.09 20.93 -44.81
CA ASP A 261 39.57 22.03 -45.67
C ASP A 261 39.78 23.34 -44.89
N GLN A 262 39.94 23.28 -43.55
CA GLN A 262 40.15 24.46 -42.69
C GLN A 262 41.52 24.51 -41.98
N TYR A 263 42.56 23.92 -42.57
CA TYR A 263 43.96 24.21 -42.19
C TYR A 263 44.81 24.59 -43.41
#